data_AF-A0A7J3ZQQ9-F1
#
_entry.id   AF-A0A7J3ZQQ9-F1
#
_cell.length_a   1.000
_cell.length_b   1.000
_cell.length_c   1.000
_cell.angle_alpha   90.00
_cell.angle_beta   90.00
_cell.angle_gamma   90.00
#
_symmetry.space_group_name_H-M   'P 1'
#
loop_
_entity.id
_entity.type
_entity.pdbx_description
1 polymer ?
#
loop_
_entity_poly.entity_id
_entity_poly.type
_entity_poly.pdbx_seq_one_letter_code
_entity_poly.pdbx_strand_id
1 'polypeptide(L)'
;MNGPSGGKRSPDNVNVSFLYCEGEALTVELIMRGIYVSSGSACTSRVLEPSHVLLAIGRRYEETHGSLLMKISPFNTVADVNYVLEVLPKVVGRIRS
;
A
#
# COMPACT_ATOMS: atom_id res chain seq x y z
N MET A 1 1.23 8.47 5.37
CA MET A 1 1.55 8.56 3.93
C MET A 1 3.06 8.52 3.78
N ASN A 2 3.59 7.74 2.85
CA ASN A 2 5.02 7.55 2.64
C ASN A 2 5.49 8.42 1.46
N GLY A 3 6.64 9.07 1.60
CA GLY A 3 7.21 9.99 0.60
C GLY A 3 6.77 11.45 0.73
N PRO A 4 7.16 12.32 -0.22
CA PRO A 4 6.95 13.76 -0.14
C PRO A 4 5.47 14.16 -0.13
N SER A 5 5.17 15.28 0.54
CA SER A 5 3.86 15.93 0.55
C SER A 5 3.77 17.07 -0.48
N GLY A 6 2.56 17.38 -0.95
CA GLY A 6 2.32 18.46 -1.91
C GLY A 6 2.86 18.17 -3.32
N GLY A 7 3.29 19.22 -4.05
CA GLY A 7 3.67 19.14 -5.46
C GLY A 7 4.98 18.39 -5.78
N LYS A 8 5.66 17.81 -4.78
CA LYS A 8 6.89 17.02 -4.98
C LYS A 8 6.64 15.53 -5.17
N ARG A 9 5.37 15.10 -5.18
CA ARG A 9 4.97 13.70 -5.36
C ARG A 9 4.62 13.42 -6.82
N SER A 10 5.01 12.23 -7.30
CA SER A 10 4.59 11.78 -8.62
C SER A 10 3.06 11.63 -8.66
N PRO A 11 2.37 12.18 -9.67
CA PRO A 11 0.90 12.21 -9.73
C PRO A 11 0.28 10.81 -9.80
N ASP A 12 1.03 9.82 -10.27
CA ASP A 12 0.59 8.43 -10.36
C ASP A 12 0.78 7.63 -9.07
N ASN A 13 1.45 8.16 -8.04
CA ASN A 13 1.95 7.37 -6.92
C ASN A 13 1.27 7.66 -5.58
N VAL A 14 0.65 6.64 -5.00
CA VAL A 14 0.14 6.65 -3.64
C VAL A 14 0.80 5.53 -2.84
N ASN A 15 1.62 5.89 -1.86
CA ASN A 15 2.22 4.95 -0.91
C ASN A 15 1.74 5.31 0.50
N VAL A 16 1.03 4.38 1.15
CA VAL A 16 0.36 4.58 2.45
C VAL A 16 0.62 3.38 3.35
N SER A 17 0.91 3.66 4.62
CA SER A 17 1.02 2.63 5.64
C SER A 17 -0.26 2.54 6.45
N PHE A 18 -0.80 1.33 6.58
CA PHE A 18 -1.91 0.99 7.47
C PHE A 18 -1.34 0.36 8.74
N LEU A 19 -1.45 1.07 9.86
CA LEU A 19 -1.02 0.54 11.15
C LEU A 19 -1.85 -0.67 11.55
N TYR A 20 -1.18 -1.61 12.25
CA TYR A 20 -1.77 -2.87 12.74
C TYR A 20 -2.31 -3.76 11.61
N CYS A 21 -1.72 -3.64 10.41
CA CYS A 21 -2.05 -4.48 9.28
C CYS A 21 -0.75 -4.99 8.64
N GLU A 22 -0.79 -6.21 8.13
CA GLU A 22 0.30 -6.78 7.33
C GLU A 22 0.07 -6.46 5.84
N GLY A 23 1.06 -5.86 5.19
CA GLY A 23 0.96 -5.41 3.80
C GLY A 23 0.73 -6.55 2.82
N GLU A 24 1.28 -7.73 3.08
CA GLU A 24 1.06 -8.93 2.27
C GLU A 24 -0.40 -9.40 2.35
N ALA A 25 -0.96 -9.45 3.56
CA ALA A 25 -2.35 -9.83 3.77
C ALA A 25 -3.32 -8.85 3.07
N LEU A 26 -3.05 -7.54 3.16
CA LEU A 26 -3.80 -6.52 2.42
C LEU A 26 -3.71 -6.75 0.91
N THR A 27 -2.50 -7.05 0.40
CA THR A 27 -2.26 -7.27 -1.03
C THR A 27 -3.03 -8.49 -1.54
N VAL A 28 -2.97 -9.61 -0.82
CA VAL A 28 -3.70 -10.85 -1.18
C VAL A 28 -5.20 -10.60 -1.19
N GLU A 29 -5.75 -9.98 -0.16
CA GLU A 29 -7.19 -9.68 -0.08
C GLU A 29 -7.67 -8.73 -1.19
N LEU A 30 -6.84 -7.75 -1.58
CA LEU A 30 -7.16 -6.83 -2.67
C LEU A 30 -7.12 -7.54 -4.04
N ILE A 31 -6.15 -8.42 -4.27
CA ILE A 31 -6.06 -9.23 -5.49
C ILE A 31 -7.31 -10.10 -5.66
N MET A 32 -7.79 -10.72 -4.58
CA MET A 32 -9.03 -11.52 -4.59
C MET A 32 -10.28 -10.72 -4.98
N ARG A 33 -10.20 -9.39 -4.94
CA ARG A 33 -11.27 -8.46 -5.32
C ARG A 33 -10.99 -7.74 -6.65
N GLY A 34 -9.97 -8.18 -7.39
CA GLY A 34 -9.57 -7.63 -8.67
C GLY A 34 -8.75 -6.33 -8.58
N ILE A 35 -8.23 -5.99 -7.41
CA ILE A 35 -7.42 -4.78 -7.19
C ILE A 35 -5.95 -5.18 -7.04
N TYR A 36 -5.14 -4.83 -8.02
CA TYR A 36 -3.72 -5.17 -8.06
C TYR A 36 -2.88 -4.04 -7.48
N VAL A 37 -2.13 -4.35 -6.43
CA VAL A 37 -1.29 -3.40 -5.67
C VAL A 37 0.04 -4.06 -5.30
N SER A 38 0.98 -3.26 -4.85
CA SER A 38 2.26 -3.74 -4.31
C SER A 38 2.34 -3.37 -2.84
N SER A 39 2.86 -4.24 -1.99
CA SER A 39 3.29 -3.84 -0.65
C SER A 39 4.76 -3.40 -0.68
N GLY A 40 5.14 -2.51 0.24
CA GLY A 40 6.55 -2.14 0.41
C GLY A 40 7.36 -3.19 1.19
N SER A 41 6.70 -4.24 1.71
CA SER A 41 7.37 -5.40 2.30
C SER A 41 8.14 -6.14 1.21
N ALA A 42 9.39 -6.48 1.48
CA ALA A 42 10.31 -7.04 0.50
C ALA A 42 9.74 -8.33 -0.16
N CYS A 43 9.23 -8.24 -1.38
CA CYS A 43 8.71 -9.40 -2.12
C CYS A 43 9.80 -10.42 -2.57
N THR A 44 11.00 -10.43 -1.98
CA THR A 44 12.11 -11.30 -2.42
C THR A 44 13.07 -11.77 -1.30
N SER A 45 12.68 -11.76 -0.03
CA SER A 45 13.47 -12.46 1.01
C SER A 45 12.60 -13.35 1.89
N ARG A 46 13.10 -14.54 2.24
CA ARG A 46 12.48 -15.47 3.21
C ARG A 46 12.45 -14.90 4.65
N VAL A 47 12.74 -13.61 4.80
CA VAL A 47 12.86 -12.90 6.06
C VAL A 47 11.92 -11.70 5.92
N LEU A 48 11.07 -11.49 6.93
CA LEU A 48 10.16 -10.34 7.03
C LEU A 48 10.98 -9.05 7.22
N GLU A 49 11.70 -8.63 6.19
CA GLU A 49 12.49 -7.42 6.23
C GLU A 49 11.64 -6.23 5.80
N PRO A 50 11.68 -5.13 6.58
CA PRO A 50 11.00 -3.90 6.23
C PRO A 50 11.60 -3.32 4.94
N SER A 51 10.82 -2.49 4.25
CA SER A 51 11.33 -1.73 3.12
C SER A 51 12.54 -0.88 3.54
N HIS A 52 13.72 -1.19 3.00
CA HIS A 52 14.93 -0.39 3.20
C HIS A 52 14.72 1.07 2.78
N VAL A 53 13.89 1.32 1.76
CA VAL A 53 13.52 2.68 1.32
C VAL A 53 12.67 3.39 2.38
N LEU A 54 11.66 2.73 2.95
CA LEU A 54 10.81 3.34 3.98
C LEU A 54 11.61 3.64 5.25
N LEU A 55 12.53 2.76 5.64
CA LEU A 55 13.46 3.02 6.73
C LEU A 55 14.38 4.22 6.42
N ALA A 56 14.94 4.29 5.22
CA ALA A 56 15.83 5.38 4.81
C ALA A 56 15.15 6.77 4.83
N ILE A 57 13.84 6.83 4.56
CA ILE A 57 13.05 8.06 4.67
C ILE A 57 12.47 8.30 6.08
N GLY A 58 12.95 7.57 7.08
CA GLY A 58 12.63 7.78 8.49
C GLY A 58 11.30 7.21 8.97
N ARG A 59 10.72 6.22 8.27
CA ARG A 59 9.57 5.47 8.82
C ARG A 59 10.05 4.48 9.87
N ARG A 60 9.26 4.32 10.94
CA ARG A 60 9.54 3.28 11.94
C ARG A 60 9.23 1.90 11.38
N TYR A 61 9.89 0.90 11.93
CA TYR A 61 9.71 -0.52 11.57
C TYR A 61 8.23 -0.94 11.56
N GLU A 62 7.48 -0.55 12.58
CA GLU A 62 6.04 -0.87 12.69
C GLU A 62 5.20 -0.24 11.56
N GLU A 63 5.61 0.93 11.05
CA GLU A 63 4.92 1.63 9.98
C GLU A 63 5.22 1.02 8.61
N THR A 64 6.32 0.30 8.44
CA THR A 64 6.69 -0.28 7.14
C THR A 64 5.94 -1.56 6.82
N HIS A 65 5.46 -2.28 7.84
CA HIS A 65 4.83 -3.60 7.71
C HIS A 65 3.51 -3.53 6.95
N GLY A 66 2.69 -2.52 7.24
CA GLY A 66 1.42 -2.29 6.57
C GLY A 66 1.50 -1.37 5.36
N SER A 67 2.67 -1.25 4.72
CA SER A 67 2.84 -0.35 3.59
C SER A 67 2.21 -0.90 2.31
N LEU A 68 1.38 -0.09 1.67
CA LEU A 68 0.71 -0.35 0.41
C LEU A 68 1.06 0.74 -0.60
N LEU A 69 1.53 0.32 -1.76
CA LEU A 69 1.88 1.14 -2.90
C LEU A 69 0.88 0.87 -4.03
N MET A 70 0.19 1.92 -4.42
CA MET A 70 -0.75 1.96 -5.53
C MET A 70 -0.22 2.92 -6.59
N LYS A 71 -0.29 2.49 -7.84
CA LYS A 71 0.01 3.30 -9.01
C LYS A 71 -1.18 3.33 -9.94
N ILE A 72 -1.40 4.48 -10.57
CA ILE A 72 -2.37 4.62 -11.64
C ILE A 72 -1.65 4.80 -12.99
N SER A 73 -2.33 4.44 -14.05
CA SER A 73 -1.88 4.58 -15.43
C SER A 73 -2.96 5.32 -16.24
N PRO A 74 -2.65 5.77 -17.47
CA PRO A 74 -3.65 6.38 -18.36
C PRO A 74 -4.83 5.47 -18.70
N PHE A 75 -4.72 4.16 -18.44
CA PHE A 75 -5.79 3.18 -18.67
C PHE A 75 -6.76 3.07 -17.49
N ASN A 76 -6.43 3.65 -16.34
CA ASN A 76 -7.31 3.65 -15.18
C ASN A 76 -8.39 4.72 -15.31
N THR A 77 -9.57 4.39 -14.84
CA THR A 77 -10.75 5.24 -14.85
C THR A 77 -11.09 5.75 -13.45
N VAL A 78 -11.93 6.79 -13.39
CA VAL A 78 -12.48 7.27 -12.11
C VAL A 78 -13.33 6.18 -11.43
N ALA A 79 -13.96 5.30 -12.21
CA ALA A 79 -14.72 4.16 -11.67
C ALA A 79 -13.80 3.17 -10.93
N ASP A 80 -12.60 2.89 -11.47
CA ASP A 80 -11.62 2.03 -10.79
C ASP A 80 -11.21 2.62 -9.44
N VAL A 81 -10.95 3.93 -9.41
CA VAL A 81 -10.60 4.65 -8.17
C VAL A 81 -11.74 4.57 -7.16
N ASN A 82 -12.98 4.80 -7.59
CA ASN A 82 -14.15 4.72 -6.73
C ASN A 82 -14.35 3.31 -6.16
N TYR A 83 -14.14 2.27 -6.97
CA TYR A 83 -14.20 0.88 -6.53
C TYR A 83 -13.14 0.59 -5.47
N VAL A 84 -11.90 1.06 -5.67
CA VAL A 84 -10.83 0.94 -4.67
C VAL A 84 -11.23 1.65 -3.37
N LEU A 85 -11.79 2.85 -3.44
CA LEU A 85 -12.24 3.61 -2.26
C LEU A 85 -13.38 2.92 -1.50
N GLU A 86 -14.23 2.14 -2.18
CA GLU A 86 -15.28 1.34 -1.55
C GLU A 86 -14.72 0.08 -0.86
N VAL A 87 -13.78 -0.60 -1.51
CA VAL A 87 -13.26 -1.91 -1.08
C VAL A 87 -12.18 -1.78 -0.01
N LEU A 88 -11.25 -0.82 -0.18
CA LEU A 88 -10.05 -0.72 0.65
C LEU A 88 -10.37 -0.57 2.15
N PRO A 89 -11.33 0.27 2.60
CA PRO A 89 -11.68 0.36 4.02
C PRO A 89 -12.22 -0.95 4.60
N LYS A 90 -12.99 -1.72 3.81
CA LYS A 90 -13.54 -3.02 4.22
C LYS A 90 -12.42 -4.04 4.42
N VAL A 91 -11.44 -4.07 3.50
CA VAL A 91 -10.27 -4.95 3.59
C VAL A 91 -9.39 -4.59 4.78
N VAL A 92 -9.09 -3.30 4.97
CA VAL A 92 -8.29 -2.83 6.11
C VAL A 92 -9.00 -3.14 7.43
N GLY A 93 -10.31 -2.95 7.51
CA GLY A 93 -11.10 -3.30 8.70
C GLY A 93 -11.03 -4.78 9.03
N ARG A 94 -11.12 -5.64 8.01
CA ARG A 94 -11.01 -7.10 8.17
C ARG A 94 -9.63 -7.54 8.65
N ILE A 95 -8.55 -7.00 8.08
CA ILE A 95 -7.17 -7.38 8.44
C ILE A 95 -6.74 -6.83 9.80
N ARG A 96 -7.34 -5.71 10.23
CA ARG A 96 -7.06 -5.11 11.55
C ARG A 96 -7.78 -5.80 12.71
N SER A 97 -8.84 -6.56 12.42
CA SER A 97 -9.67 -7.24 13.43
C SER A 97 -9.07 -8.59 13.83
#